data_AF-A5D5Z3-F1
#
_entry.id   AF-A5D5Z3-F1
#
_cell.length_a   1.000
_cell.length_b   1.000
_cell.length_c   1.000
_cell.angle_alpha   90.00
_cell.angle_beta   90.00
_cell.angle_gamma   90.00
#
_symmetry.space_group_name_H-M   'P 1'
#
loop_
_entity.id
_entity.type
_entity.pdbx_description
1 polymer ?
#
loop_
_entity_poly.entity_id
_entity_poly.type
_entity_poly.pdbx_seq_one_letter_code
_entity_poly.pdbx_strand_id
1 'polypeptide(L)' 'MMNKVILIGRLTRDPELRYTPKGTPVGKFMLAVYEAIKKGQIHGEVVA' A
#
# COMPACT_ATOMS: atom_id res chain seq x y z
N MET A 1 -6.41 18.88 -7.10
CA MET A 1 -6.09 17.55 -7.68
C MET A 1 -6.18 16.51 -6.59
N MET A 2 -6.77 15.33 -6.85
CA MET A 2 -6.99 14.29 -5.83
C MET A 2 -6.27 13.00 -6.23
N ASN A 3 -5.28 12.60 -5.45
CA ASN A 3 -4.72 11.24 -5.46
C ASN A 3 -5.10 10.59 -4.12
N LYS A 4 -5.93 9.55 -4.16
CA LYS A 4 -6.39 8.80 -2.99
C LYS A 4 -6.29 7.31 -3.28
N VAL A 5 -5.59 6.60 -2.40
CA VAL A 5 -5.39 5.14 -2.48
C VAL A 5 -5.91 4.50 -1.21
N ILE A 6 -6.74 3.46 -1.34
CA ILE A 6 -7.29 2.68 -0.23
C ILE A 6 -6.92 1.21 -0.49
N LEU A 7 -6.17 0.59 0.43
CA LEU A 7 -5.74 -0.80 0.34
C LEU A 7 -6.13 -1.55 1.62
N ILE A 8 -6.57 -2.80 1.50
CA ILE A 8 -6.86 -3.70 2.62
C ILE A 8 -6.11 -5.02 2.34
N GLY A 9 -5.37 -5.51 3.33
CA GLY A 9 -4.53 -6.69 3.17
C GLY A 9 -3.94 -7.18 4.48
N ARG A 10 -2.95 -8.08 4.39
CA ARG A 10 -2.25 -8.67 5.54
C ARG A 10 -0.81 -8.21 5.59
N LEU A 11 -0.27 -7.97 6.79
CA LEU A 11 1.16 -7.72 6.97
C LEU A 11 1.95 -9.01 6.70
N THR A 12 3.00 -8.92 5.91
CA THR A 12 3.86 -10.09 5.61
C THR A 12 5.00 -10.28 6.61
N ARG A 13 5.25 -9.25 7.42
CA ARG A 13 6.24 -9.21 8.51
C ARG A 13 5.87 -8.07 9.46
N ASP A 14 6.58 -8.01 10.57
CA ASP A 14 6.44 -6.90 11.51
C ASP A 14 6.87 -5.55 10.88
N PRO A 15 6.17 -4.45 11.22
CA PRO A 15 6.51 -3.11 10.73
C PRO A 15 7.84 -2.62 11.33
N GLU A 16 8.67 -2.02 10.49
CA GLU A 16 9.93 -1.40 10.89
C GLU A 16 9.70 0.07 11.24
N LEU A 17 10.16 0.52 12.41
CA LEU A 17 10.15 1.92 12.81
C LEU A 17 11.56 2.52 12.71
N ARG A 18 11.69 3.65 12.02
CA ARG A 18 12.94 4.39 11.90
C ARG A 18 12.71 5.88 12.18
N TYR A 19 13.79 6.61 12.44
CA TYR A 19 13.73 8.05 12.63
C TYR A 19 14.51 8.76 11.52
N THR A 20 13.98 9.86 11.03
CA THR A 20 14.74 10.75 10.13
C THR A 20 15.85 11.45 10.91
N PRO A 21 16.86 12.04 10.24
CA PRO A 21 17.87 12.86 10.92
C PRO A 21 17.29 14.03 11.73
N LYS A 22 16.07 14.46 11.39
CA LYS A 22 15.31 15.50 12.12
C LYS A 22 14.47 14.94 13.27
N GLY A 23 14.58 13.65 13.59
CA GLY A 23 13.86 13.00 14.69
C GLY A 23 12.40 12.63 14.38
N THR A 24 11.95 12.72 13.13
CA THR A 24 10.57 12.35 12.77
C THR A 24 10.45 10.82 12.66
N PRO A 25 9.50 10.17 13.35
CA PRO A 25 9.26 8.74 13.22
C PRO A 25 8.66 8.41 11.85
N VAL A 26 9.17 7.36 11.21
CA VAL A 26 8.72 6.83 9.92
C VAL A 26 8.57 5.31 10.03
N GLY A 27 7.35 4.83 9.77
CA GLY A 27 7.04 3.40 9.71
C GLY A 27 7.14 2.85 8.29
N LYS A 28 7.73 1.67 8.15
CA LYS A 28 7.74 0.90 6.90
C LYS A 28 7.12 -0.46 7.15
N PHE A 29 6.13 -0.82 6.34
CA PHE A 29 5.51 -2.14 6.39
C PHE A 29 5.21 -2.62 4.98
N MET A 30 5.05 -3.93 4.83
CA MET A 30 4.71 -4.55 3.56
C MET A 30 3.34 -5.20 3.68
N LEU A 31 2.45 -4.85 2.77
CA LEU A 31 1.07 -5.32 2.73
C LEU A 31 0.91 -6.32 1.59
N ALA A 32 0.58 -7.57 1.91
CA ALA A 32 0.05 -8.51 0.95
C ALA A 32 -1.42 -8.16 0.69
N VAL A 33 -1.69 -7.65 -0.51
CA VAL A 33 -3.04 -7.37 -0.99
C VAL A 33 -3.46 -8.51 -1.90
N TYR A 34 -4.68 -9.01 -1.70
CA TYR A 34 -5.30 -9.92 -2.64
C TYR A 34 -6.50 -9.22 -3.25
N GLU A 35 -6.49 -9.10 -4.57
CA GLU A 35 -7.63 -8.61 -5.32
C GLU A 35 -8.32 -9.80 -5.96
N ALA A 36 -9.54 -10.11 -5.50
CA ALA A 36 -10.42 -11.01 -6.23
C ALA A 36 -10.96 -10.25 -7.45
N ILE A 37 -10.21 -10.26 -8.55
CA ILE A 37 -10.67 -9.67 -9.81
C ILE A 37 -11.91 -10.47 -10.25
N LYS A 38 -13.10 -9.86 -10.18
CA LYS A 38 -14.26 -10.41 -10.86
C LYS A 38 -13.97 -10.39 -12.36
N LYS A 39 -13.81 -11.58 -12.98
CA LYS A 39 -13.73 -11.72 -14.43
C LYS A 39 -14.92 -10.97 -15.06
N GLY A 40 -14.65 -9.86 -15.74
CA GLY A 40 -15.65 -9.05 -16.45
C GLY A 40 -15.64 -7.56 -16.15
N GLN A 41 -14.94 -7.08 -15.12
CA GLN A 41 -14.80 -5.64 -14.84
C GLN A 41 -13.35 -5.32 -14.47
N ILE A 42 -12.53 -5.07 -15.49
CA ILE A 42 -11.25 -4.38 -15.34
C ILE A 42 -11.56 -2.88 -15.16
N HIS A 43 -11.38 -2.37 -13.94
CA HIS A 43 -11.44 -0.94 -13.65
C HIS A 43 -10.01 -0.47 -13.37
N GLY A 44 -9.42 0.29 -14.30
CA GLY A 44 -8.12 0.94 -14.11
C GLY A 44 -7.09 0.52 -15.15
N GLU A 45 -6.91 1.41 -16.13
CA GLU A 45 -5.77 1.40 -17.05
C GLU A 45 -4.48 1.60 -16.24
N VAL A 46 -3.59 0.60 -16.27
CA VAL A 46 -2.21 0.75 -15.77
C VAL A 46 -1.38 1.31 -16.92
N VAL A 47 -1.29 2.64 -16.99
CA VAL A 47 -0.29 3.33 -17.82
C VAL A 47 1.03 3.37 -17.08
N ALA A 48 2.05 2.78 -17.71
CA ALA A 48 3.43 2.71 -17.23
C ALA A 48 4.14 4.06 -17.27
#